data_AF-A0ABD3ND28-F1
#
_entry.id   AF-A0ABD3ND28-F1
#
_cell.length_a   1.000
_cell.length_b   1.000
_cell.length_c   1.000
_cell.angle_alpha   90.00
_cell.angle_beta   90.00
_cell.angle_gamma   90.00
#
_symmetry.space_group_name_H-M   'P 1'
#
loop_
_entity.id
_entity.type
_entity.pdbx_description
1 polymer ?
#
loop_
_entity_poly.entity_id
_entity_poly.type
_entity_poly.pdbx_seq_one_letter_code
_entity_poly.pdbx_strand_id
1 'polypeptide(L)'
;MDKQAWKVLKKLYPDSVPLEGTAVCLMCAAEAETAKKAESDKKEEEKADRKKPLACPLVRGFFTRGSKGYPLNCVVPLQSFPPLEFFCSKSQYAGLGTTLCCPLLPGVYCAMPRSWCYRWRKYIKTGEGGFPPPPDGSEVLCEAHNLPLIPPHLESFLLGETPSLLGGGIVTQTSNNAEDCTASIPVGAGAASLSTSRSHSDSATYQALRAAGLTESDLHAQRVAMARIEEDMRRAHIHDIQQLREDGDSLGLKQQDRTLANEQLDRENRVVVEILTDDEITALEGYWPRCHFGTYALRFAVVEDSSSGCGMEIQWGTAPCRECDPSSRSKTKVVVRNRLQKRVYGI
;
A
#
# COMPACT_ATOMS: atom_id res chain seq x y z
N MET A 1 -24.98 22.79 35.11
CA MET A 1 -25.39 23.47 36.35
C MET A 1 -26.63 22.78 36.90
N ASP A 2 -26.72 22.61 38.23
CA ASP A 2 -27.86 22.00 38.89
C ASP A 2 -29.11 22.90 38.81
N LYS A 3 -30.25 22.35 38.39
CA LYS A 3 -31.50 23.10 38.17
C LYS A 3 -32.05 23.70 39.47
N GLN A 4 -31.77 23.08 40.61
CA GLN A 4 -32.20 23.59 41.93
C GLN A 4 -31.38 24.81 42.34
N ALA A 5 -30.05 24.78 42.16
CA ALA A 5 -29.17 25.91 42.46
C ALA A 5 -29.55 27.15 41.63
N TRP A 6 -29.90 26.97 40.35
CA TRP A 6 -30.33 28.07 39.48
C TRP A 6 -31.65 28.71 39.92
N LYS A 7 -32.61 27.92 40.42
CA LYS A 7 -33.88 28.44 40.97
C LYS A 7 -33.64 29.27 42.24
N VAL A 8 -32.72 28.86 43.11
CA VAL A 8 -32.36 29.62 44.32
C VAL A 8 -31.70 30.94 43.94
N LEU A 9 -30.76 30.93 43.00
CA LEU A 9 -30.09 32.14 42.50
C LEU A 9 -31.08 33.16 41.91
N LYS A 10 -32.02 32.72 41.07
CA LYS A 10 -33.08 33.60 40.53
C LYS A 10 -33.97 34.23 41.60
N LYS A 11 -34.13 33.56 42.74
CA LYS A 11 -34.95 34.06 43.85
C LYS A 11 -34.22 35.11 44.68
N LEU A 12 -32.90 35.00 44.77
CA LEU A 12 -32.03 35.96 45.47
C LEU A 12 -31.71 37.20 44.62
N TYR A 13 -31.67 37.05 43.29
CA TYR A 13 -31.33 38.12 42.34
C TYR A 13 -32.38 38.20 41.22
N PRO A 14 -33.58 38.74 41.48
CA PRO A 14 -34.67 38.77 40.50
C PRO A 14 -34.37 39.63 39.27
N ASP A 15 -33.51 40.64 39.41
CA ASP A 15 -33.10 41.54 38.32
C ASP A 15 -31.90 41.02 37.51
N SER A 16 -31.40 39.81 37.80
CA SER A 16 -30.29 39.25 37.05
C SER A 16 -30.71 38.97 35.61
N VAL A 17 -30.03 39.58 34.64
CA VAL A 17 -30.20 39.26 33.22
C VAL A 17 -29.74 37.81 33.00
N PRO A 18 -30.55 36.93 32.40
CA PRO A 18 -30.10 35.60 32.06
C PRO A 18 -28.91 35.71 31.12
N LEU A 19 -27.75 35.21 31.56
CA LEU A 19 -26.60 35.01 30.68
C LEU A 19 -27.01 33.98 29.62
N GLU A 20 -27.40 34.43 28.44
CA GLU A 20 -27.49 33.58 27.26
C GLU A 20 -26.07 33.08 26.98
N GLY A 21 -25.81 31.82 27.35
CA GLY A 21 -24.52 31.16 27.25
C GLY A 21 -24.08 30.84 25.81
N THR A 22 -24.40 31.70 24.85
CA THR A 22 -24.07 31.55 23.43
C THR A 22 -22.78 32.28 23.04
N ALA A 23 -22.29 33.20 23.87
CA ALA A 23 -21.00 33.86 23.64
C ALA A 23 -19.85 32.98 24.17
N VAL A 24 -19.29 32.14 23.30
CA VAL A 24 -17.99 31.51 23.56
C VAL A 24 -16.97 32.63 23.72
N CYS A 25 -16.23 32.64 24.83
CA CYS A 25 -15.15 33.61 25.05
C CYS A 25 -14.18 33.57 23.87
N LEU A 26 -13.92 34.72 23.23
CA LEU A 26 -13.03 34.81 22.06
C LEU A 26 -11.62 34.28 22.36
N MET A 27 -11.15 34.44 23.60
CA MET A 27 -9.86 33.87 24.04
C MET A 27 -9.92 32.34 24.06
N CYS A 28 -10.97 31.75 24.64
CA CYS A 28 -11.13 30.29 24.65
C CYS A 28 -11.32 29.71 23.25
N ALA A 29 -11.99 30.43 22.34
CA ALA A 29 -12.11 30.02 20.94
C ALA A 29 -10.76 30.07 20.21
N ALA A 30 -9.96 31.12 20.43
CA ALA A 30 -8.62 31.23 19.87
C ALA A 30 -7.66 30.16 20.44
N GLU A 31 -7.75 29.86 21.73
CA GLU A 31 -7.01 28.77 22.37
C GLU A 31 -7.41 27.40 21.81
N ALA A 32 -8.71 27.16 21.61
CA ALA A 32 -9.19 25.91 21.01
C ALA A 32 -8.71 25.73 19.56
N GLU A 33 -8.74 26.79 18.75
CA GLU A 33 -8.22 26.77 17.37
C GLU A 33 -6.70 26.61 17.32
N THR A 34 -5.95 27.26 18.21
CA THR A 34 -4.49 27.07 18.29
C THR A 34 -4.12 25.67 18.77
N ALA A 35 -4.85 25.10 19.74
CA ALA A 35 -4.67 23.72 20.19
C ALA A 35 -4.98 22.71 19.07
N LYS A 36 -6.08 22.92 18.33
CA LYS A 36 -6.45 22.09 17.17
C LYS A 36 -5.39 22.16 16.07
N LYS A 37 -4.85 23.35 15.80
CA LYS A 37 -3.74 23.53 14.86
C LYS A 37 -2.48 22.81 15.33
N ALA A 38 -2.09 22.98 16.59
CA ALA A 38 -0.91 22.31 17.14
C ALA A 38 -1.02 20.78 17.09
N GLU A 39 -2.22 20.22 17.34
CA GLU A 39 -2.47 18.79 17.19
C GLU A 39 -2.38 18.33 15.73
N SER A 40 -2.89 19.14 14.79
CA SER A 40 -2.78 18.88 13.35
C SER A 40 -1.32 18.90 12.90
N ASP A 41 -0.55 19.92 13.28
CA ASP A 41 0.85 20.09 12.92
C ASP A 41 1.68 18.92 13.46
N LYS A 42 1.41 18.49 14.71
CA LYS A 42 2.03 17.30 15.30
C LYS A 42 1.71 16.02 14.51
N LYS A 43 0.47 15.83 14.08
CA LYS A 43 0.07 14.66 13.25
C LYS A 43 0.75 14.68 11.89
N GLU A 44 0.95 15.85 11.29
CA GLU A 44 1.67 15.99 10.03
C GLU A 44 3.17 15.71 10.19
N GLU A 45 3.78 16.21 11.25
CA GLU A 45 5.18 15.92 11.59
C GLU A 45 5.39 14.42 11.81
N GLU A 46 4.55 13.76 12.62
CA GLU A 46 4.61 12.31 12.82
C GLU A 46 4.44 11.55 11.49
N LYS A 47 3.54 11.99 10.60
CA LYS A 47 3.34 11.39 9.28
C LYS A 47 4.56 11.59 8.37
N ALA A 48 5.20 12.76 8.40
CA ALA A 48 6.42 13.04 7.65
C ALA A 48 7.57 12.17 8.16
N ASP A 49 7.70 12.04 9.48
CA ASP A 49 8.71 11.23 10.16
C ASP A 49 8.59 9.76 9.82
N ARG A 50 7.36 9.21 9.83
CA ARG A 50 7.11 7.83 9.38
C ARG A 50 7.52 7.60 7.93
N LYS A 51 7.49 8.63 7.08
CA LYS A 51 7.83 8.53 5.66
C LYS A 51 9.30 8.81 5.37
N LYS A 52 10.11 9.21 6.35
CA LYS A 52 11.57 9.39 6.20
C LYS A 52 12.26 8.20 5.50
N PRO A 53 11.92 6.92 5.77
CA PRO A 53 12.55 5.80 5.08
C PRO A 53 12.33 5.79 3.56
N LEU A 54 11.22 6.36 3.09
CA LEU A 54 10.88 6.42 1.66
C LEU A 54 11.72 7.44 0.88
N ALA A 55 12.57 8.23 1.56
CA ALA A 55 13.57 9.06 0.89
C ALA A 55 14.63 8.19 0.18
N CYS A 56 14.89 6.97 0.67
CA CYS A 56 15.75 6.01 -0.01
C CYS A 56 15.00 5.38 -1.20
N PRO A 57 15.51 5.46 -2.45
CA PRO A 57 14.85 4.88 -3.62
C PRO A 57 14.60 3.37 -3.52
N LEU A 58 15.51 2.62 -2.89
CA LEU A 58 15.41 1.16 -2.71
C LEU A 58 14.23 0.80 -1.79
N VAL A 59 14.16 1.45 -0.62
CA VAL A 59 13.06 1.28 0.34
C VAL A 59 11.73 1.73 -0.25
N ARG A 60 11.74 2.83 -1.02
CA ARG A 60 10.56 3.30 -1.75
C ARG A 60 10.11 2.28 -2.80
N GLY A 61 11.02 1.65 -3.54
CA GLY A 61 10.72 0.60 -4.51
C GLY A 61 10.08 -0.62 -3.85
N PHE A 62 10.60 -1.06 -2.70
CA PHE A 62 9.99 -2.11 -1.90
C PHE A 62 8.58 -1.73 -1.38
N PHE A 63 8.39 -0.48 -0.96
CA PHE A 63 7.09 0.03 -0.50
C PHE A 63 6.03 0.03 -1.61
N THR A 64 6.38 0.47 -2.82
CA THR A 64 5.45 0.61 -3.96
C THR A 64 5.22 -0.68 -4.74
N ARG A 65 5.99 -1.74 -4.47
CA ARG A 65 5.92 -3.07 -5.12
C ARG A 65 4.52 -3.71 -5.11
N GLY A 66 3.67 -3.31 -4.18
CA GLY A 66 2.28 -3.76 -4.12
C GLY A 66 2.16 -5.27 -3.94
N SER A 67 1.31 -5.92 -4.73
CA SER A 67 0.94 -7.33 -4.58
C SER A 67 1.85 -8.33 -5.29
N LYS A 68 2.90 -7.88 -5.98
CA LYS A 68 3.74 -8.78 -6.80
C LYS A 68 4.70 -9.61 -5.95
N GLY A 69 5.21 -9.02 -4.88
CA GLY A 69 6.11 -9.69 -3.94
C GLY A 69 7.54 -9.89 -4.45
N TYR A 70 7.95 -9.34 -5.60
CA TYR A 70 9.34 -9.38 -6.08
C TYR A 70 9.76 -8.07 -6.81
N PRO A 71 11.07 -7.76 -6.91
CA PRO A 71 11.58 -6.59 -7.63
C PRO A 71 11.38 -6.73 -9.14
N LEU A 72 10.63 -5.80 -9.75
CA LEU A 72 10.23 -5.87 -11.17
C LEU A 72 11.40 -5.74 -12.14
N ASN A 73 12.40 -4.93 -11.78
CA ASN A 73 13.63 -4.73 -12.56
C ASN A 73 14.56 -5.95 -12.51
N CYS A 74 14.26 -6.94 -11.66
CA CYS A 74 15.03 -8.17 -11.52
C CYS A 74 14.34 -9.36 -12.19
N VAL A 75 13.24 -9.16 -12.90
CA VAL A 75 12.56 -10.23 -13.63
C VAL A 75 13.02 -10.24 -15.07
N VAL A 76 13.38 -11.42 -15.57
CA VAL A 76 13.63 -11.65 -16.99
C VAL A 76 12.35 -11.29 -17.73
N PRO A 77 12.34 -10.28 -18.63
CA PRO A 77 11.16 -10.01 -19.43
C PRO A 77 10.75 -11.31 -20.12
N LEU A 78 9.47 -11.65 -20.10
CA LEU A 78 8.94 -12.64 -21.06
C LEU A 78 9.13 -12.02 -22.45
N GLN A 79 10.35 -12.06 -22.98
CA GLN A 79 10.54 -11.86 -24.39
C GLN A 79 9.73 -12.97 -25.03
N SER A 80 8.71 -12.57 -25.79
CA SER A 80 8.11 -13.41 -26.81
C SER A 80 9.27 -14.02 -27.57
N PHE A 81 9.54 -15.30 -27.29
CA PHE A 81 10.66 -16.01 -27.88
C PHE A 81 10.64 -15.72 -29.38
N PRO A 82 11.73 -15.17 -29.97
CA PRO A 82 11.79 -15.12 -31.43
C PRO A 82 11.53 -16.54 -31.94
N PRO A 83 10.76 -16.70 -33.03
CA PRO A 83 10.43 -18.01 -33.57
C PRO A 83 11.71 -18.84 -33.67
N LEU A 84 11.65 -20.02 -33.05
CA LEU A 84 12.70 -21.03 -32.92
C LEU A 84 13.39 -21.33 -34.26
N GLU A 85 14.41 -20.55 -34.65
CA GLU A 85 15.23 -20.95 -35.79
C GLU A 85 16.74 -21.05 -35.52
N PHE A 86 17.31 -20.58 -34.39
CA PHE A 86 18.78 -20.52 -34.33
C PHE A 86 19.56 -20.94 -33.07
N PHE A 87 18.97 -21.38 -31.96
CA PHE A 87 19.81 -21.85 -30.83
C PHE A 87 19.22 -23.05 -30.09
N CYS A 88 19.72 -24.25 -30.41
CA CYS A 88 20.40 -25.19 -29.50
C CYS A 88 20.36 -26.63 -30.06
N SER A 89 21.20 -26.91 -31.07
CA SER A 89 21.20 -28.18 -31.82
C SER A 89 21.89 -29.37 -31.13
N LYS A 90 21.84 -29.50 -29.80
CA LYS A 90 22.50 -30.64 -29.10
C LYS A 90 21.77 -31.22 -27.88
N SER A 91 20.44 -31.29 -27.89
CA SER A 91 19.72 -32.23 -27.00
C SER A 91 18.64 -32.97 -27.77
N GLN A 92 19.03 -34.11 -28.35
CA GLN A 92 18.10 -35.12 -28.86
C GLN A 92 17.52 -35.90 -27.68
N TYR A 93 16.66 -35.26 -26.88
CA TYR A 93 15.67 -35.98 -26.09
C TYR A 93 14.33 -35.30 -26.33
N ALA A 94 13.55 -35.92 -27.21
CA ALA A 94 12.19 -35.58 -27.52
C ALA A 94 11.31 -35.75 -26.28
N GLY A 95 10.92 -34.63 -25.69
CA GLY A 95 9.81 -34.49 -24.77
C GLY A 95 9.49 -33.00 -24.74
N LEU A 96 8.25 -32.63 -25.07
CA LEU A 96 7.70 -31.27 -25.12
C LEU A 96 7.68 -30.57 -23.73
N GLY A 97 8.79 -30.59 -23.01
CA GLY A 97 8.96 -29.82 -21.79
C GLY A 97 9.38 -28.41 -22.17
N THR A 98 8.48 -27.43 -22.00
CA THR A 98 8.88 -26.04 -21.86
C THR A 98 9.99 -25.98 -20.82
N THR A 99 11.22 -25.64 -21.22
CA THR A 99 12.33 -25.46 -20.29
C THR A 99 11.93 -24.38 -19.31
N LEU A 100 11.57 -24.77 -18.09
CA LEU A 100 11.18 -23.83 -17.05
C LEU A 100 12.46 -23.12 -16.61
N CYS A 101 12.53 -21.82 -16.88
CA CYS A 101 13.66 -20.98 -16.48
C CYS A 101 13.29 -20.19 -15.23
N CYS A 102 14.28 -19.94 -14.37
CA CYS A 102 14.09 -19.03 -13.25
C CYS A 102 13.65 -17.66 -13.78
N PRO A 103 12.55 -17.08 -13.27
CA PRO A 103 12.05 -15.79 -13.75
C PRO A 103 12.92 -14.62 -13.28
N LEU A 104 13.85 -14.83 -12.35
CA LEU A 104 14.73 -13.79 -11.83
C LEU A 104 16.04 -13.72 -12.62
N LEU A 105 16.55 -12.49 -12.79
CA LEU A 105 17.90 -12.23 -13.28
C LEU A 105 18.94 -12.76 -12.28
N PRO A 106 20.16 -13.10 -12.74
CA PRO A 106 21.26 -13.44 -11.85
C PRO A 106 21.50 -12.36 -10.79
N GLY A 107 21.67 -12.76 -9.54
CA GLY A 107 21.77 -11.81 -8.42
C GLY A 107 21.60 -12.47 -7.06
N VAL A 108 21.75 -11.67 -6.01
CA VAL A 108 21.54 -12.10 -4.62
C VAL A 108 20.24 -11.52 -4.10
N TYR A 109 19.42 -12.39 -3.52
CA TYR A 109 18.07 -12.10 -3.08
C TYR A 109 17.83 -12.63 -1.67
N CYS A 110 16.83 -12.06 -1.02
CA CYS A 110 16.35 -12.45 0.29
C CYS A 110 14.84 -12.66 0.25
N ALA A 111 14.37 -13.75 0.83
CA ALA A 111 12.95 -13.99 1.06
C ALA A 111 12.57 -13.55 2.48
N MET A 112 11.55 -12.71 2.57
CA MET A 112 11.09 -12.06 3.79
C MET A 112 9.62 -12.38 4.04
N PRO A 113 9.21 -12.67 5.30
CA PRO A 113 7.82 -12.94 5.60
C PRO A 113 6.88 -11.80 5.18
N ARG A 114 5.83 -12.15 4.45
CA ARG A 114 4.82 -11.22 3.97
C ARG A 114 4.09 -10.53 5.12
N SER A 115 3.87 -11.25 6.22
CA SER A 115 3.30 -10.75 7.48
C SER A 115 4.05 -9.50 7.96
N TRP A 116 5.38 -9.56 7.96
CA TRP A 116 6.25 -8.44 8.31
C TRP A 116 6.18 -7.32 7.27
N CYS A 117 6.29 -7.64 5.97
CA CYS A 117 6.21 -6.66 4.89
C CYS A 117 4.91 -5.85 4.94
N TYR A 118 3.78 -6.53 5.20
CA TYR A 118 2.48 -5.90 5.36
C TYR A 118 2.44 -4.97 6.56
N ARG A 119 2.91 -5.42 7.74
CA ARG A 119 2.97 -4.62 8.96
C ARG A 119 3.80 -3.35 8.75
N TRP A 120 4.96 -3.48 8.11
CA TRP A 120 5.81 -2.34 7.77
C TRP A 120 5.11 -1.36 6.82
N ARG A 121 4.53 -1.84 5.71
CA ARG A 121 3.77 -0.97 4.79
C ARG A 121 2.59 -0.29 5.48
N LYS A 122 1.89 -1.00 6.38
CA LYS A 122 0.75 -0.48 7.15
C LYS A 122 1.20 0.65 8.09
N TYR A 123 2.28 0.44 8.83
CA TYR A 123 2.90 1.48 9.67
C TYR A 123 3.29 2.72 8.85
N ILE A 124 3.97 2.55 7.72
CA ILE A 124 4.38 3.68 6.86
C ILE A 124 3.16 4.46 6.34
N LYS A 125 2.07 3.77 5.99
CA LYS A 125 0.84 4.39 5.46
C LYS A 125 0.02 5.11 6.52
N THR A 126 -0.33 4.42 7.60
CA THR A 126 -1.33 4.89 8.58
C THR A 126 -0.73 5.17 9.95
N GLY A 127 0.44 4.62 10.26
CA GLY A 127 1.02 4.61 11.61
C GLY A 127 0.42 3.56 12.54
N GLU A 128 -0.51 2.75 12.05
CA GLU A 128 -1.17 1.72 12.84
C GLU A 128 -0.21 0.58 13.19
N GLY A 129 -0.28 0.09 14.43
CA GLY A 129 0.55 -1.01 14.92
C GLY A 129 1.96 -0.63 15.40
N GLY A 130 2.33 0.65 15.32
CA GLY A 130 3.65 1.14 15.75
C GLY A 130 4.80 0.73 14.80
N PHE A 131 6.00 1.25 15.06
CA PHE A 131 7.18 0.93 14.25
C PHE A 131 7.47 -0.57 14.39
N PRO A 132 7.52 -1.33 13.27
CA PRO A 132 7.66 -2.77 13.37
C PRO A 132 9.04 -3.15 13.96
N PRO A 133 9.11 -4.32 14.63
CA PRO A 133 10.40 -4.88 15.01
C PRO A 133 11.26 -5.12 13.75
N PRO A 134 12.58 -5.29 13.91
CA PRO A 134 13.45 -5.68 12.81
C PRO A 134 12.89 -6.89 12.07
N PRO A 135 13.14 -7.02 10.75
CA PRO A 135 12.71 -8.20 10.01
C PRO A 135 13.28 -9.46 10.66
N ASP A 136 12.38 -10.36 11.04
CA ASP A 136 12.69 -11.66 11.60
C ASP A 136 12.21 -12.72 10.60
N GLY A 137 13.08 -13.64 10.21
CA GLY A 137 12.68 -14.81 9.42
C GLY A 137 12.74 -16.10 10.23
N SER A 138 12.58 -16.00 11.55
CA SER A 138 12.24 -17.15 12.39
C SER A 138 11.02 -17.92 11.84
N GLU A 139 10.05 -17.22 11.23
CA GLU A 139 8.87 -17.83 10.58
C GLU A 139 9.28 -18.81 9.47
N VAL A 140 10.38 -18.55 8.75
CA VAL A 140 10.88 -19.44 7.69
C VAL A 140 11.89 -20.47 8.19
N LEU A 141 12.02 -20.69 9.50
CA LEU A 141 12.88 -21.74 10.07
C LEU A 141 12.05 -22.95 10.47
N CYS A 142 12.63 -24.14 10.27
CA CYS A 142 12.12 -25.36 10.85
C CYS A 142 12.35 -25.33 12.37
N GLU A 143 11.29 -25.44 13.16
CA GLU A 143 11.36 -25.46 14.63
C GLU A 143 12.22 -26.63 15.16
N ALA A 144 12.21 -27.78 14.49
CA ALA A 144 12.95 -28.96 14.94
C ALA A 144 14.47 -28.86 14.66
N HIS A 145 14.84 -28.35 13.49
CA HIS A 145 16.23 -28.39 13.00
C HIS A 145 16.92 -27.03 12.98
N ASN A 146 16.17 -25.93 13.18
CA ASN A 146 16.63 -24.55 13.02
C ASN A 146 17.27 -24.27 11.64
N LEU A 147 16.83 -25.02 10.63
CA LEU A 147 17.23 -24.87 9.24
C LEU A 147 16.11 -24.20 8.43
N PRO A 148 16.42 -23.39 7.40
CA PRO A 148 15.38 -22.71 6.65
C PRO A 148 14.43 -23.65 5.92
N LEU A 149 13.13 -23.41 6.02
CA LEU A 149 12.10 -24.03 5.21
C LEU A 149 11.84 -23.15 3.99
N ILE A 150 11.91 -23.72 2.79
CA ILE A 150 11.60 -23.00 1.56
C ILE A 150 10.07 -23.07 1.37
N PRO A 151 9.37 -21.92 1.33
CA PRO A 151 7.94 -21.94 1.04
C PRO A 151 7.64 -22.52 -0.35
N PRO A 152 6.64 -23.41 -0.50
CA PRO A 152 6.30 -24.02 -1.80
C PRO A 152 6.08 -23.00 -2.92
N HIS A 153 5.36 -21.90 -2.66
CA HIS A 153 5.13 -20.86 -3.66
C HIS A 153 6.41 -20.16 -4.13
N LEU A 154 7.40 -20.00 -3.24
CA LEU A 154 8.71 -19.46 -3.59
C LEU A 154 9.47 -20.45 -4.47
N GLU A 155 9.48 -21.74 -4.11
CA GLU A 155 10.17 -22.77 -4.90
C GLU A 155 9.58 -22.90 -6.30
N SER A 156 8.25 -23.00 -6.42
CA SER A 156 7.59 -23.06 -7.73
C SER A 156 7.84 -21.81 -8.58
N PHE A 157 7.88 -20.62 -7.98
CA PHE A 157 8.23 -19.40 -8.70
C PHE A 157 9.68 -19.44 -9.19
N LEU A 158 10.64 -19.79 -8.32
CA LEU A 158 12.06 -19.83 -8.68
C LEU A 158 12.39 -20.90 -9.73
N LEU A 159 11.62 -21.99 -9.75
CA LEU A 159 11.71 -23.03 -10.78
C LEU A 159 11.00 -22.65 -12.08
N GLY A 160 10.31 -21.50 -12.15
CA GLY A 160 9.56 -21.08 -13.34
C GLY A 160 8.24 -21.82 -13.54
N GLU A 161 7.80 -22.64 -12.58
CA GLU A 161 6.52 -23.36 -12.62
C GLU A 161 5.33 -22.40 -12.53
N THR A 162 5.50 -21.29 -11.79
CA THR A 162 4.51 -20.22 -11.69
C THR A 162 5.06 -18.89 -12.21
N PRO A 163 4.29 -18.13 -13.00
CA PRO A 163 4.73 -16.84 -13.53
C PRO A 163 4.64 -15.70 -12.50
N SER A 164 4.04 -15.96 -11.33
CA SER A 164 3.74 -14.96 -10.30
C SER A 164 3.98 -15.56 -8.93
N LEU A 165 4.76 -14.87 -8.09
CA LEU A 165 5.09 -15.33 -6.74
C LEU A 165 3.87 -15.40 -5.82
N LEU A 166 2.99 -14.38 -5.86
CA LEU A 166 1.86 -14.23 -4.93
C LEU A 166 0.50 -14.44 -5.60
N GLY A 167 0.42 -15.24 -6.67
CA GLY A 167 -0.85 -15.70 -7.23
C GLY A 167 -1.80 -14.63 -7.78
N GLY A 168 -1.33 -13.40 -8.01
CA GLY A 168 -2.11 -12.39 -8.73
C GLY A 168 -2.14 -12.75 -10.21
N GLY A 169 -3.33 -13.05 -10.74
CA GLY A 169 -3.54 -13.36 -12.16
C GLY A 169 -2.79 -12.40 -13.07
N ILE A 170 -2.23 -12.94 -14.15
CA ILE A 170 -1.51 -12.20 -15.17
C ILE A 170 -2.44 -11.07 -15.64
N VAL A 171 -2.24 -9.86 -15.13
CA VAL A 171 -2.72 -8.67 -15.84
C VAL A 171 -1.79 -8.59 -17.03
N THR A 172 -2.13 -9.30 -18.09
CA THR A 172 -1.64 -8.99 -19.43
C THR A 172 -1.87 -7.50 -19.58
N GLN A 173 -0.78 -6.75 -19.70
CA GLN A 173 -0.85 -5.39 -20.21
C GLN A 173 -1.38 -5.51 -21.64
N THR A 174 -2.71 -5.58 -21.78
CA THR A 174 -3.37 -5.33 -23.04
C THR A 174 -3.09 -3.87 -23.35
N SER A 175 -2.19 -3.66 -24.30
CA SER A 175 -2.03 -2.40 -25.01
C SER A 175 -3.40 -1.86 -25.38
N ASN A 176 -3.67 -0.63 -24.97
CA ASN A 176 -4.87 0.11 -25.35
C ASN A 176 -4.98 0.14 -26.88
N ASN A 177 -5.92 -0.63 -27.42
CA ASN A 177 -6.61 -0.26 -28.64
C ASN A 177 -8.08 -0.09 -28.27
N ALA A 178 -8.54 1.15 -28.38
CA ALA A 178 -9.93 1.51 -28.32
C ALA A 178 -10.67 0.86 -29.49
N GLU A 179 -11.84 0.27 -29.22
CA GLU A 179 -13.00 0.36 -30.10
C GLU A 179 -14.26 -0.15 -29.39
N ASP A 180 -15.25 0.74 -29.40
CA ASP A 180 -16.68 0.64 -29.10
C ASP A 180 -17.29 -0.69 -28.65
N CYS A 181 -17.94 -0.64 -27.48
CA CYS A 181 -19.12 -1.47 -27.21
C CYS A 181 -20.13 -0.64 -26.40
N THR A 182 -21.15 -0.14 -27.11
CA THR A 182 -22.36 0.46 -26.56
C THR A 182 -23.28 -0.63 -26.02
N ALA A 183 -23.67 -0.51 -24.76
CA ALA A 183 -24.85 -1.20 -24.23
C ALA A 183 -25.56 -0.33 -23.19
N SER A 184 -26.83 -0.08 -23.46
CA SER A 184 -27.76 0.75 -22.68
C SER A 184 -28.40 -0.03 -21.52
N ILE A 185 -29.27 0.68 -20.76
CA ILE A 185 -30.37 0.22 -19.85
C ILE A 185 -30.07 0.50 -18.34
N PRO A 186 -31.07 0.84 -17.47
CA PRO A 186 -32.13 1.85 -17.55
C PRO A 186 -32.12 2.82 -16.33
N VAL A 187 -32.93 3.88 -16.42
CA VAL A 187 -33.19 4.85 -15.35
C VAL A 187 -34.18 4.28 -14.32
N GLY A 188 -33.77 4.24 -13.05
CA GLY A 188 -34.65 3.99 -11.90
C GLY A 188 -34.70 5.20 -10.97
N ALA A 189 -35.85 5.87 -10.93
CA ALA A 189 -36.13 7.02 -10.09
C ALA A 189 -36.45 6.61 -8.63
N GLY A 190 -36.01 7.41 -7.65
CA GLY A 190 -36.58 7.34 -6.31
C GLY A 190 -35.80 8.05 -5.20
N ALA A 191 -36.39 9.14 -4.71
CA ALA A 191 -36.23 9.76 -3.37
C ALA A 191 -34.92 10.52 -3.08
N ALA A 192 -34.90 11.65 -2.36
CA ALA A 192 -35.94 12.54 -1.85
C ALA A 192 -35.29 13.92 -1.62
N SER A 193 -36.03 14.99 -1.90
CA SER A 193 -35.63 16.37 -1.67
C SER A 193 -35.43 16.65 -0.17
N LEU A 194 -34.26 17.17 0.20
CA LEU A 194 -34.03 17.85 1.46
C LEU A 194 -34.00 19.36 1.19
N SER A 195 -35.09 19.99 1.59
CA SER A 195 -35.26 21.44 1.55
C SER A 195 -34.56 22.10 2.74
N THR A 196 -34.05 23.30 2.45
CA THR A 196 -33.99 24.49 3.32
C THR A 196 -33.02 24.53 4.50
N SER A 197 -32.02 25.42 4.37
CA SER A 197 -31.84 26.54 5.29
C SER A 197 -30.82 27.54 4.74
N ARG A 198 -31.26 28.55 3.96
CA ARG A 198 -30.43 29.73 3.60
C ARG A 198 -31.32 30.86 3.08
N SER A 199 -31.80 31.71 3.99
CA SER A 199 -32.51 32.94 3.62
C SER A 199 -32.52 33.97 4.75
N HIS A 200 -31.35 34.31 5.31
CA HIS A 200 -31.29 35.43 6.27
C HIS A 200 -30.04 36.32 6.17
N SER A 201 -29.15 36.13 5.19
CA SER A 201 -27.85 36.84 5.14
C SER A 201 -27.73 37.93 4.07
N ASP A 202 -28.82 38.26 3.36
CA ASP A 202 -28.69 38.98 2.10
C ASP A 202 -28.94 40.49 2.19
N SER A 203 -29.81 40.98 3.09
CA SER A 203 -30.22 42.39 3.04
C SER A 203 -29.10 43.36 3.43
N ALA A 204 -28.28 43.01 4.43
CA ALA A 204 -27.17 43.85 4.88
C ALA A 204 -26.07 43.98 3.82
N THR A 205 -25.77 42.88 3.13
CA THR A 205 -24.80 42.83 2.03
C THR A 205 -25.26 43.67 0.84
N TYR A 206 -26.55 43.60 0.48
CA TYR A 206 -27.10 44.42 -0.60
C TYR A 206 -27.14 45.91 -0.25
N GLN A 207 -27.38 46.26 1.01
CA GLN A 207 -27.37 47.64 1.46
C GLN A 207 -25.95 48.24 1.45
N ALA A 208 -24.94 47.45 1.81
CA ALA A 208 -23.53 47.84 1.72
C ALA A 208 -23.06 48.03 0.26
N LEU A 209 -23.46 47.13 -0.64
CA LEU A 209 -23.10 47.24 -2.06
C LEU A 209 -23.79 48.42 -2.76
N ARG A 210 -25.04 48.74 -2.36
CA ARG A 210 -25.71 49.96 -2.81
C ARG A 210 -25.01 51.21 -2.29
N ALA A 211 -24.57 51.21 -1.04
CA ALA A 211 -23.79 52.31 -0.46
C ALA A 211 -22.43 52.51 -1.14
N ALA A 212 -21.87 51.46 -1.74
CA ALA A 212 -20.64 51.51 -2.53
C ALA A 212 -20.82 52.06 -3.96
N GLY A 213 -22.02 52.49 -4.33
CA GLY A 213 -22.29 53.15 -5.62
C GLY A 213 -22.55 52.20 -6.79
N LEU A 214 -22.77 50.91 -6.55
CA LEU A 214 -23.16 49.96 -7.59
C LEU A 214 -24.58 50.24 -8.06
N THR A 215 -24.78 50.27 -9.38
CA THR A 215 -26.10 50.45 -9.97
C THR A 215 -26.94 49.19 -9.77
N GLU A 216 -28.27 49.34 -9.82
CA GLU A 216 -29.18 48.19 -9.64
C GLU A 216 -29.02 47.13 -10.74
N SER A 217 -28.63 47.55 -11.95
CA SER A 217 -28.25 46.65 -13.05
C SER A 217 -26.99 45.84 -12.73
N ASP A 218 -25.96 46.43 -12.11
CA ASP A 218 -24.73 45.74 -11.76
C ASP A 218 -24.96 44.71 -10.65
N LEU A 219 -25.78 45.07 -9.66
CA LEU A 219 -26.20 44.14 -8.59
C LEU A 219 -27.02 42.96 -9.14
N HIS A 220 -27.82 43.18 -10.17
CA HIS A 220 -28.54 42.10 -10.84
C HIS A 220 -27.59 41.19 -11.63
N ALA A 221 -26.67 41.77 -12.41
CA ALA A 221 -25.66 41.01 -13.14
C ALA A 221 -24.79 40.17 -12.21
N GLN A 222 -24.37 40.72 -11.07
CA GLN A 222 -23.59 39.99 -10.06
C GLN A 222 -24.39 38.83 -9.44
N ARG A 223 -25.70 38.99 -9.19
CA ARG A 223 -26.56 37.89 -8.72
C ARG A 223 -26.64 36.75 -9.72
N VAL A 224 -26.84 37.07 -11.00
CA VAL A 224 -26.90 36.07 -12.06
C VAL A 224 -25.56 35.34 -12.20
N ALA A 225 -24.44 36.06 -12.09
CA ALA A 225 -23.12 35.47 -12.14
C ALA A 225 -22.87 34.50 -10.97
N MET A 226 -23.21 34.90 -9.74
CA MET A 226 -23.06 34.02 -8.57
C MET A 226 -23.97 32.79 -8.64
N ALA A 227 -25.21 32.95 -9.11
CA ALA A 227 -26.12 31.84 -9.30
C ALA A 227 -25.59 30.81 -10.33
N ARG A 228 -24.92 31.28 -11.40
CA ARG A 228 -24.26 30.39 -12.37
C ARG A 228 -23.08 29.64 -11.77
N ILE A 229 -22.22 30.32 -11.00
CA ILE A 229 -21.08 29.68 -10.33
C ILE A 229 -21.56 28.61 -9.34
N GLU A 230 -22.61 28.89 -8.57
CA GLU A 230 -23.16 27.93 -7.62
C GLU A 230 -23.76 26.71 -8.34
N GLU A 231 -24.45 26.92 -9.46
CA GLU A 231 -24.99 25.85 -10.30
C GLU A 231 -23.88 24.99 -10.93
N ASP A 232 -22.81 25.62 -11.44
CA ASP A 232 -21.65 24.92 -11.99
C ASP A 232 -20.92 24.10 -10.91
N MET A 233 -20.79 24.64 -9.70
CA MET A 233 -20.24 23.91 -8.55
C MET A 233 -21.11 22.70 -8.16
N ARG A 234 -22.44 22.84 -8.17
CA ARG A 234 -23.33 21.69 -7.92
C ARG A 234 -23.18 20.62 -8.99
N ARG A 235 -23.08 21.01 -10.27
CA ARG A 235 -22.88 20.07 -11.38
C ARG A 235 -21.55 19.34 -11.28
N ALA A 236 -20.47 20.05 -10.97
CA ALA A 236 -19.15 19.44 -10.75
C ALA A 236 -19.19 18.43 -9.58
N HIS A 237 -19.83 18.79 -8.47
CA HIS A 237 -19.96 17.91 -7.29
C HIS A 237 -20.78 16.64 -7.58
N ILE A 238 -21.84 16.74 -8.39
CA ILE A 238 -22.62 15.57 -8.82
C ILE A 238 -21.75 14.64 -9.69
N HIS A 239 -20.94 15.20 -10.58
CA HIS A 239 -20.04 14.44 -11.45
C HIS A 239 -18.94 13.71 -10.65
N ASP A 240 -18.36 14.36 -9.64
CA ASP A 240 -17.39 13.75 -8.72
C ASP A 240 -18.01 12.57 -7.94
N ILE A 241 -19.24 12.71 -7.46
CA ILE A 241 -19.94 11.63 -6.74
C ILE A 241 -20.23 10.43 -7.64
N GLN A 242 -20.65 10.67 -8.88
CA GLN A 242 -20.92 9.60 -9.84
C GLN A 242 -19.63 8.86 -10.22
N GLN A 243 -18.53 9.58 -10.45
CA GLN A 243 -17.23 9.01 -10.73
C GLN A 243 -16.70 8.16 -9.56
N LEU A 244 -16.88 8.61 -8.32
CA LEU A 244 -16.51 7.83 -7.12
C LEU A 244 -17.33 6.54 -6.94
N ARG A 245 -18.58 6.49 -7.43
CA ARG A 245 -19.43 5.29 -7.37
C ARG A 245 -19.02 4.23 -8.39
N GLU A 246 -18.76 4.63 -9.63
CA GLU A 246 -18.39 3.71 -10.71
C GLU A 246 -16.99 3.10 -10.48
N ASP A 247 -16.04 3.88 -9.96
CA ASP A 247 -14.73 3.37 -9.57
C ASP A 247 -14.81 2.45 -8.32
N GLY A 248 -15.73 2.73 -7.39
CA GLY A 248 -15.90 1.99 -6.14
C GLY A 248 -16.35 0.53 -6.33
N ASP A 249 -17.33 0.27 -7.19
CA ASP A 249 -17.86 -1.09 -7.42
C ASP A 249 -16.89 -1.99 -8.21
N SER A 250 -16.16 -1.43 -9.18
CA SER A 250 -15.14 -2.16 -9.95
C SER A 250 -13.87 -2.46 -9.14
N LEU A 251 -13.48 -1.54 -8.25
CA LEU A 251 -12.36 -1.75 -7.33
C LEU A 251 -12.70 -2.73 -6.20
N GLY A 252 -13.95 -2.69 -5.69
CA GLY A 252 -14.41 -3.57 -4.61
C GLY A 252 -14.34 -5.05 -4.95
N LEU A 253 -14.84 -5.45 -6.13
CA LEU A 253 -14.80 -6.85 -6.60
C LEU A 253 -13.35 -7.34 -6.81
N LYS A 254 -12.50 -6.56 -7.47
CA LYS A 254 -11.08 -6.90 -7.68
C LYS A 254 -10.30 -6.99 -6.36
N GLN A 255 -10.67 -6.19 -5.37
CA GLN A 255 -10.06 -6.21 -4.05
C GLN A 255 -10.52 -7.44 -3.24
N GLN A 256 -11.78 -7.86 -3.39
CA GLN A 256 -12.31 -9.05 -2.76
C GLN A 256 -11.67 -10.33 -3.34
N ASP A 257 -11.57 -10.46 -4.66
CA ASP A 257 -10.90 -11.60 -5.32
C ASP A 257 -9.43 -11.72 -4.91
N ARG A 258 -8.73 -10.58 -4.82
CA ARG A 258 -7.35 -10.54 -4.31
C ARG A 258 -7.24 -10.98 -2.86
N THR A 259 -8.22 -10.65 -2.03
CA THR A 259 -8.21 -11.02 -0.61
C THR A 259 -8.38 -12.53 -0.47
N LEU A 260 -9.30 -13.12 -1.22
CA LEU A 260 -9.51 -14.58 -1.26
C LEU A 260 -8.29 -15.35 -1.76
N ALA A 261 -7.63 -14.87 -2.82
CA ALA A 261 -6.40 -15.49 -3.33
C ALA A 261 -5.25 -15.43 -2.32
N ASN A 262 -5.13 -14.32 -1.58
CA ASN A 262 -4.12 -14.18 -0.53
C ASN A 262 -4.39 -15.12 0.65
N GLU A 263 -5.64 -15.20 1.10
CA GLU A 263 -6.05 -16.11 2.18
C GLU A 263 -5.88 -17.58 1.78
N GLN A 264 -6.01 -17.90 0.50
CA GLN A 264 -5.72 -19.24 0.00
C GLN A 264 -4.22 -19.53 0.02
N LEU A 265 -3.38 -18.59 -0.43
CA LEU A 265 -1.93 -18.72 -0.33
C LEU A 265 -1.43 -18.86 1.11
N ASP A 266 -2.00 -18.11 2.05
CA ASP A 266 -1.68 -18.18 3.47
C ASP A 266 -2.19 -19.50 4.11
N ARG A 267 -3.23 -20.14 3.53
CA ARG A 267 -3.70 -21.47 3.96
C ARG A 267 -2.84 -22.61 3.42
N GLU A 268 -2.42 -22.51 2.17
CA GLU A 268 -1.63 -23.54 1.48
C GLU A 268 -0.15 -23.49 1.89
N ASN A 269 0.37 -22.29 2.17
CA ASN A 269 1.75 -22.07 2.57
C ASN A 269 1.77 -21.67 4.05
N ARG A 270 2.48 -22.43 4.88
CA ARG A 270 2.67 -22.09 6.31
C ARG A 270 3.19 -20.66 6.49
N VAL A 271 4.06 -20.22 5.57
CA VAL A 271 4.61 -18.87 5.54
C VAL A 271 4.67 -18.38 4.10
N VAL A 272 4.02 -17.25 3.84
CA VAL A 272 4.14 -16.54 2.56
C VAL A 272 5.27 -15.52 2.64
N VAL A 273 6.08 -15.45 1.59
CA VAL A 273 7.26 -14.58 1.52
C VAL A 273 7.25 -13.68 0.30
N GLU A 274 7.87 -12.51 0.44
CA GLU A 274 8.25 -11.61 -0.63
C GLU A 274 9.77 -11.68 -0.87
N ILE A 275 10.20 -11.57 -2.13
CA ILE A 275 11.59 -11.47 -2.54
C ILE A 275 12.03 -10.01 -2.52
N LEU A 276 13.19 -9.74 -1.94
CA LEU A 276 13.90 -8.46 -1.93
C LEU A 276 15.32 -8.65 -2.48
N THR A 277 15.91 -7.61 -3.07
CA THR A 277 17.34 -7.64 -3.43
C THR A 277 18.22 -7.47 -2.19
N ASP A 278 19.49 -7.89 -2.27
CA ASP A 278 20.47 -7.66 -1.19
C ASP A 278 20.61 -6.16 -0.85
N ASP A 279 20.54 -5.29 -1.86
CA ASP A 279 20.61 -3.83 -1.69
C ASP A 279 19.38 -3.28 -0.94
N GLU A 280 18.19 -3.79 -1.25
CA GLU A 280 16.95 -3.41 -0.55
C GLU A 280 16.98 -3.80 0.92
N ILE A 281 17.48 -5.00 1.22
CA ILE A 281 17.68 -5.47 2.59
C ILE A 281 18.68 -4.58 3.32
N THR A 282 19.83 -4.32 2.70
CA THR A 282 20.87 -3.45 3.28
C THR A 282 20.33 -2.03 3.55
N ALA A 283 19.51 -1.50 2.64
CA ALA A 283 18.87 -0.20 2.83
C ALA A 283 17.83 -0.22 3.97
N LEU A 284 17.06 -1.30 4.11
CA LEU A 284 16.11 -1.47 5.20
C LEU A 284 16.81 -1.61 6.54
N GLU A 285 17.88 -2.38 6.64
CA GLU A 285 18.66 -2.59 7.87
C GLU A 285 19.19 -1.28 8.47
N GLY A 286 19.44 -0.26 7.64
CA GLY A 286 19.83 1.08 8.10
C GLY A 286 18.84 1.75 9.06
N TYR A 287 17.58 1.30 9.09
CA TYR A 287 16.54 1.81 10.01
C TYR A 287 16.44 1.04 11.34
N TRP A 288 17.25 -0.01 11.53
CA TRP A 288 17.37 -0.77 12.79
C TRP A 288 18.81 -0.80 13.32
N PRO A 289 19.39 0.35 13.70
CA PRO A 289 20.82 0.48 14.01
C PRO A 289 21.30 -0.31 15.23
N ARG A 290 20.39 -0.77 16.11
CA ARG A 290 20.71 -1.53 17.33
C ARG A 290 20.63 -3.05 17.18
N CYS A 291 20.24 -3.54 16.00
CA CYS A 291 20.17 -4.98 15.73
C CYS A 291 21.49 -5.46 15.14
N HIS A 292 22.46 -5.68 16.03
CA HIS A 292 23.77 -6.25 15.68
C HIS A 292 23.72 -7.75 15.36
N PHE A 293 22.56 -8.39 15.53
CA PHE A 293 22.32 -9.78 15.22
C PHE A 293 21.44 -9.83 13.97
N GLY A 294 22.02 -10.33 12.88
CA GLY A 294 21.52 -10.22 11.52
C GLY A 294 20.04 -10.57 11.38
N THR A 295 19.35 -9.70 10.66
CA THR A 295 18.10 -9.90 9.95
C THR A 295 18.10 -11.29 9.30
N TYR A 296 17.31 -12.21 9.85
CA TYR A 296 17.22 -13.59 9.38
C TYR A 296 16.34 -13.69 8.13
N ALA A 297 16.63 -12.94 7.07
CA ALA A 297 15.96 -13.20 5.80
C ALA A 297 16.58 -14.45 5.14
N LEU A 298 15.75 -15.31 4.56
CA LEU A 298 16.21 -16.49 3.82
C LEU A 298 16.94 -16.03 2.55
N ARG A 299 18.27 -16.10 2.55
CA ARG A 299 19.11 -15.59 1.45
C ARG A 299 19.43 -16.67 0.41
N PHE A 300 19.33 -16.30 -0.86
CA PHE A 300 19.67 -17.15 -2.00
C PHE A 300 20.30 -16.33 -3.13
N ALA A 301 21.03 -17.00 -4.01
CA ALA A 301 21.58 -16.42 -5.23
C ALA A 301 21.03 -17.16 -6.44
N VAL A 302 20.75 -16.40 -7.50
CA VAL A 302 20.45 -16.92 -8.83
C VAL A 302 21.73 -16.77 -9.64
N VAL A 303 22.27 -17.88 -10.14
CA VAL A 303 23.55 -17.92 -10.86
C VAL A 303 23.33 -18.58 -12.21
N GLU A 304 23.98 -18.07 -13.25
CA GLU A 304 23.97 -18.70 -14.57
C GLU A 304 24.72 -20.03 -14.50
N ASP A 305 24.05 -21.13 -14.88
CA ASP A 305 24.69 -22.44 -14.93
C ASP A 305 25.52 -22.55 -16.21
N SER A 306 26.84 -22.40 -16.05
CA SER A 306 27.80 -22.51 -17.15
C SER A 306 27.79 -23.90 -17.82
N SER A 307 27.21 -24.92 -17.17
CA SER A 307 27.21 -26.30 -17.68
C SER A 307 26.02 -26.65 -18.58
N SER A 308 24.88 -25.98 -18.41
CA SER A 308 23.64 -26.30 -19.15
C SER A 308 23.31 -25.34 -20.30
N GLY A 309 24.13 -24.29 -20.51
CA GLY A 309 24.01 -23.39 -21.66
C GLY A 309 22.79 -22.45 -21.66
N CYS A 310 21.78 -22.74 -20.83
CA CYS A 310 20.60 -21.89 -20.63
C CYS A 310 19.95 -22.01 -19.25
N GLY A 311 20.51 -22.81 -18.32
CA GLY A 311 19.95 -23.01 -16.99
C GLY A 311 20.33 -21.90 -16.02
N MET A 312 19.41 -21.56 -15.12
CA MET A 312 19.71 -20.78 -13.91
C MET A 312 19.76 -21.74 -12.73
N GLU A 313 20.80 -21.66 -11.90
CA GLU A 313 20.95 -22.42 -10.66
C GLU A 313 20.61 -21.55 -9.45
N ILE A 314 19.79 -22.07 -8.54
CA ILE A 314 19.49 -21.42 -7.26
C ILE A 314 20.44 -21.95 -6.19
N GLN A 315 21.23 -21.05 -5.60
CA GLN A 315 22.18 -21.35 -4.53
C GLN A 315 21.71 -20.73 -3.22
N TRP A 316 21.35 -21.57 -2.26
CA TRP A 316 20.91 -21.12 -0.94
C TRP A 316 22.10 -20.77 -0.04
N GLY A 317 22.01 -19.67 0.70
CA GLY A 317 23.06 -19.24 1.63
C GLY A 317 23.22 -20.16 2.84
N THR A 318 22.14 -20.81 3.25
CA THR A 318 22.08 -21.85 4.28
C THR A 318 21.35 -23.06 3.71
N ALA A 319 21.78 -24.27 4.07
CA ALA A 319 21.12 -25.49 3.63
C ALA A 319 19.66 -25.54 4.12
N PRO A 320 18.68 -25.73 3.22
CA PRO A 320 17.28 -25.81 3.62
C PRO A 320 16.98 -27.12 4.38
N CYS A 321 15.99 -27.07 5.27
CA CYS A 321 15.52 -28.21 6.05
C CYS A 321 14.72 -29.19 5.20
N ARG A 322 15.36 -30.21 4.62
CA ARG A 322 14.69 -31.18 3.75
C ARG A 322 13.82 -32.21 4.47
N GLU A 323 14.12 -32.52 5.73
CA GLU A 323 13.34 -33.50 6.51
C GLU A 323 11.92 -33.01 6.83
N CYS A 324 11.75 -31.69 6.92
CA CYS A 324 10.47 -31.05 7.21
C CYS A 324 9.96 -30.21 6.04
N ASP A 325 10.60 -30.35 4.87
CA ASP A 325 10.26 -29.61 3.67
C ASP A 325 8.93 -30.13 3.09
N PRO A 326 7.87 -29.31 3.05
CA PRO A 326 6.60 -29.72 2.47
C PRO A 326 6.72 -30.07 0.97
N SER A 327 7.73 -29.56 0.27
CA SER A 327 7.89 -29.76 -1.17
C SER A 327 8.41 -31.13 -1.57
N SER A 328 9.10 -31.86 -0.68
CA SER A 328 9.71 -33.19 -0.93
C SER A 328 10.66 -33.28 -2.16
N ARG A 329 11.12 -32.17 -2.75
CA ARG A 329 11.94 -32.17 -3.97
C ARG A 329 13.43 -32.23 -3.67
N SER A 330 14.03 -33.39 -3.89
CA SER A 330 15.48 -33.63 -3.74
C SER A 330 16.24 -33.23 -5.01
N LYS A 331 17.06 -32.17 -4.95
CA LYS A 331 18.31 -31.90 -5.74
C LYS A 331 18.56 -30.38 -5.88
N THR A 332 19.23 -29.74 -4.92
CA THR A 332 19.82 -28.40 -5.12
C THR A 332 21.18 -28.34 -4.43
N LYS A 333 22.15 -27.69 -5.08
CA LYS A 333 23.51 -27.55 -4.55
C LYS A 333 23.54 -26.41 -3.52
N VAL A 334 24.23 -26.63 -2.40
CA VAL A 334 24.42 -25.64 -1.33
C VAL A 334 25.78 -24.98 -1.49
N VAL A 335 25.82 -23.65 -1.44
CA VAL A 335 27.09 -22.91 -1.40
C VAL A 335 27.23 -22.24 -0.04
N VAL A 336 28.13 -22.79 0.79
CA VAL A 336 28.47 -22.22 2.09
C VAL A 336 29.34 -20.97 1.88
N ARG A 337 28.71 -19.79 1.78
CA ARG A 337 29.44 -18.53 1.93
C ARG A 337 29.54 -18.18 3.40
N ASN A 338 30.62 -18.65 4.03
CA ASN A 338 31.04 -18.21 5.35
C ASN A 338 31.25 -16.68 5.34
N ARG A 339 30.28 -15.91 5.83
CA ARG A 339 30.55 -14.54 6.28
C ARG A 339 31.43 -14.69 7.53
N LEU A 340 32.73 -14.49 7.38
CA LEU A 340 33.69 -14.28 8.47
C LEU A 340 33.15 -13.16 9.37
N GLN A 341 32.48 -13.54 10.46
CA GLN A 341 32.08 -12.64 11.53
C GLN A 341 33.35 -12.15 12.22
N LYS A 342 33.81 -10.94 11.88
CA LYS A 342 34.82 -10.25 12.69
C LYS A 342 34.11 -9.79 13.97
N ARG A 343 34.12 -10.64 15.00
CA ARG A 343 33.68 -10.27 16.35
C ARG A 343 34.59 -9.15 16.85
N VAL A 344 34.12 -7.92 16.78
CA VAL A 344 34.73 -6.82 17.53
C VAL A 344 34.10 -6.88 18.92
N TYR A 345 34.77 -7.59 19.84
CA TYR A 345 34.50 -7.41 21.26
C TYR A 345 35.11 -6.05 21.65
N GLY A 346 34.27 -5.04 21.83
CA GLY A 346 34.66 -3.81 22.52
C GLY A 346 34.60 -4.08 24.03
N ILE A 347 35.75 -3.94 24.69
CA ILE A 347 35.87 -3.77 26.15
C ILE A 347 35.69 -2.29 26.46
#